data_AF-A0A8H3GBW8-F1
#
_entry.id   AF-A0A8H3GBW8-F1
#
_cell.length_a   1.000
_cell.length_b   1.000
_cell.length_c   1.000
_cell.angle_alpha   90.00
_cell.angle_beta   90.00
_cell.angle_gamma   90.00
#
_symmetry.space_group_name_H-M   'P 1'
#
loop_
_entity.id
_entity.type
_entity.pdbx_description
1 polymer ?
#
loop_
_entity_poly.entity_id
_entity_poly.type
_entity_poly.pdbx_seq_one_letter_code
_entity_poly.pdbx_strand_id
1 'polypeptide(L)'
;MTLKRTSSIGINYIGRQDDLRGCINDSNNICELLIHRFGYSRDNIIQLVDDSTDPRKMPTKENILRAMHWLVKDAKPNDSLFFHFSGHAGQTKDQDGDEADGYDEVIYPLDFERSGHIVDDDMHAIMVKPLPPGCRLTAIFDSSHSGSLLDLPYTYSTRGIIKQPDSGQGVNRAIRNLGSMFKTVTGQTTPHAYAIQTRASPADVISLSSCKDSQASGDVVVAGRATGLMSYALIQVLNQRSYPTYQELLNGIRDVLKNKYSNQKPQLSSSHPMDTNILFIA
;
A
#
# COMPACT_ATOMS: atom_id res chain seq x y z
N MET A 1 16.52 -20.35 -7.09
CA MET A 1 16.52 -18.98 -7.62
C MET A 1 15.33 -18.29 -6.99
N THR A 2 15.52 -17.17 -6.32
CA THR A 2 14.44 -16.41 -5.69
C THR A 2 13.52 -15.83 -6.75
N LEU A 3 12.21 -16.05 -6.63
CA LEU A 3 11.24 -15.53 -7.59
C LEU A 3 10.99 -14.04 -7.29
N LYS A 4 10.92 -13.24 -8.36
CA LYS A 4 10.44 -11.86 -8.30
C LYS A 4 9.23 -11.70 -9.22
N ARG A 5 8.07 -11.32 -8.67
CA ARG A 5 6.81 -11.11 -9.42
C ARG A 5 6.14 -9.81 -9.03
N THR A 6 5.53 -9.14 -9.99
CA THR A 6 4.78 -7.91 -9.74
C THR A 6 3.44 -7.88 -10.44
N SER A 7 2.46 -7.29 -9.76
CA SER A 7 1.19 -6.88 -10.35
C SER A 7 1.07 -5.36 -10.21
N SER A 8 0.98 -4.64 -11.33
CA SER A 8 0.87 -3.18 -11.39
C SER A 8 -0.41 -2.76 -12.09
N ILE A 9 -1.26 -2.03 -11.39
CA ILE A 9 -2.57 -1.57 -11.87
C ILE A 9 -2.57 -0.04 -11.93
N GLY A 10 -2.96 0.51 -13.08
CA GLY A 10 -3.14 1.96 -13.27
C GLY A 10 -4.46 2.24 -13.98
N ILE A 11 -5.37 2.98 -13.34
CA ILE A 11 -6.70 3.24 -13.89
C ILE A 11 -6.94 4.75 -14.00
N ASN A 12 -7.09 5.24 -15.22
CA ASN A 12 -7.40 6.63 -15.52
C ASN A 12 -8.92 6.91 -15.60
N TYR A 13 -9.76 5.88 -15.67
CA TYR A 13 -11.21 6.01 -15.83
C TYR A 13 -11.57 6.82 -17.09
N ILE A 14 -10.89 6.53 -18.20
CA ILE A 14 -10.93 7.32 -19.43
C ILE A 14 -12.39 7.52 -19.91
N GLY A 15 -12.79 8.79 -20.07
CA GLY A 15 -14.12 9.16 -20.57
C GLY A 15 -15.20 9.32 -19.49
N ARG A 16 -14.88 9.14 -18.21
CA ARG A 16 -15.77 9.47 -17.08
C ARG A 16 -15.61 10.92 -16.63
N GLN A 17 -16.51 11.39 -15.78
CA GLN A 17 -16.48 12.76 -15.24
C GLN A 17 -15.34 12.98 -14.24
N ASP A 18 -14.92 11.91 -13.57
CA ASP A 18 -13.88 11.82 -12.56
C ASP A 18 -12.60 11.17 -13.15
N ASP A 19 -12.26 11.49 -14.40
CA ASP A 19 -11.07 10.97 -15.06
C ASP A 19 -9.78 11.37 -14.33
N LEU A 20 -8.89 10.41 -14.16
CA LEU A 20 -7.51 10.63 -13.74
C LEU A 20 -6.60 10.59 -14.97
N ARG A 21 -5.43 11.21 -14.87
CA ARG A 21 -4.50 11.32 -16.03
C ARG A 21 -3.11 10.77 -15.77
N GLY A 22 -2.84 10.28 -14.56
CA GLY A 22 -1.51 9.87 -14.12
C GLY A 22 -1.33 8.38 -13.88
N CYS A 23 -2.41 7.66 -13.60
CA CYS A 23 -2.34 6.33 -13.01
C CYS A 23 -1.70 5.29 -13.93
N ILE A 24 -2.00 5.37 -15.23
CA ILE A 24 -1.37 4.52 -16.25
C ILE A 24 0.15 4.80 -16.31
N ASN A 25 0.55 6.07 -16.26
CA ASN A 25 1.95 6.47 -16.28
C ASN A 25 2.69 6.02 -15.01
N ASP A 26 2.05 6.09 -13.84
CA ASP A 26 2.59 5.58 -12.58
C ASP A 26 2.86 4.07 -12.68
N SER A 27 1.89 3.31 -13.21
CA SER A 27 2.01 1.88 -13.44
C SER A 27 3.21 1.55 -14.35
N ASN A 28 3.33 2.27 -15.46
CA ASN A 28 4.47 2.13 -16.38
C ASN A 28 5.81 2.42 -15.68
N ASN A 29 5.90 3.51 -14.94
CA ASN A 29 7.14 3.90 -14.27
C ASN A 29 7.57 2.90 -13.18
N ILE A 30 6.61 2.34 -12.43
CA ILE A 30 6.89 1.29 -11.45
C ILE A 30 7.37 0.01 -12.13
N CYS A 31 6.74 -0.43 -13.21
CA CYS A 31 7.20 -1.58 -13.99
C CYS A 31 8.66 -1.38 -14.46
N GLU A 32 8.97 -0.23 -15.05
CA GLU A 32 10.32 0.09 -15.52
C GLU A 32 11.34 0.15 -14.38
N LEU A 33 10.98 0.74 -13.23
CA LEU A 33 11.82 0.74 -12.03
C LEU A 33 12.15 -0.70 -11.59
N LEU A 34 11.14 -1.58 -11.49
CA LEU A 34 11.31 -2.96 -11.04
C LEU A 34 12.18 -3.77 -12.01
N ILE A 35 12.00 -3.61 -13.31
CA ILE A 35 12.81 -4.28 -14.33
C ILE A 35 14.27 -3.80 -14.25
N HIS A 36 14.49 -2.49 -14.35
CA HIS A 36 15.82 -1.94 -14.56
C HIS A 36 16.68 -1.87 -13.31
N ARG A 37 16.05 -1.67 -12.15
CA ARG A 37 16.76 -1.50 -10.89
C ARG A 37 16.75 -2.75 -10.02
N PHE A 38 15.61 -3.44 -9.95
CA PHE A 38 15.43 -4.58 -9.04
C PHE A 38 15.50 -5.93 -9.76
N GLY A 39 15.69 -5.95 -11.08
CA GLY A 39 15.95 -7.15 -11.86
C GLY A 39 14.73 -8.06 -12.04
N TYR A 40 13.52 -7.49 -12.04
CA TYR A 40 12.31 -8.24 -12.36
C TYR A 40 12.31 -8.64 -13.84
N SER A 41 12.02 -9.90 -14.14
CA SER A 41 11.78 -10.34 -15.52
C SER A 41 10.44 -9.81 -16.01
N ARG A 42 10.37 -9.36 -17.27
CA ARG A 42 9.12 -8.95 -17.92
C ARG A 42 8.06 -10.05 -17.94
N ASP A 43 8.48 -11.32 -17.98
CA ASP A 43 7.58 -12.48 -17.93
C ASP A 43 6.89 -12.64 -16.56
N ASN A 44 7.44 -12.00 -15.53
CA ASN A 44 6.91 -11.99 -14.17
C ASN A 44 6.24 -10.66 -13.82
N ILE A 45 5.67 -9.98 -14.80
CA ILE A 45 4.93 -8.73 -14.63
C ILE A 45 3.53 -8.90 -15.21
N ILE A 46 2.51 -8.75 -14.36
CA ILE A 46 1.16 -8.47 -14.81
C ILE A 46 0.93 -6.98 -14.70
N GLN A 47 0.62 -6.34 -15.82
CA GLN A 47 0.25 -4.93 -15.86
C GLN A 47 -1.17 -4.79 -16.38
N LEU A 48 -2.02 -4.09 -15.61
CA LEU A 48 -3.40 -3.80 -15.98
C LEU A 48 -3.61 -2.29 -16.11
N VAL A 49 -4.01 -1.84 -17.30
CA VAL A 49 -4.20 -0.41 -17.63
C VAL A 49 -5.40 -0.22 -18.56
N ASP A 50 -6.16 0.85 -18.37
CA ASP A 50 -7.44 1.09 -19.05
C ASP A 50 -7.33 1.79 -20.41
N ASP A 51 -6.10 2.03 -20.90
CA ASP A 51 -5.80 2.35 -22.30
C ASP A 51 -5.40 1.12 -23.14
N SER A 52 -5.41 -0.08 -22.53
CA SER A 52 -5.06 -1.31 -23.22
C SER A 52 -6.12 -1.74 -24.23
N THR A 53 -5.67 -2.27 -25.37
CA THR A 53 -6.56 -2.91 -26.35
C THR A 53 -6.80 -4.40 -26.09
N ASP A 54 -6.02 -5.02 -25.19
CA ASP A 54 -6.22 -6.43 -24.79
C ASP A 54 -7.20 -6.50 -23.61
N PRO A 55 -8.40 -7.13 -23.76
CA PRO A 55 -9.36 -7.26 -22.67
C PRO A 55 -8.80 -7.93 -21.40
N ARG A 56 -7.75 -8.75 -21.53
CA ARG A 56 -7.11 -9.43 -20.37
C ARG A 56 -6.22 -8.50 -19.56
N LYS A 57 -5.83 -7.35 -20.13
CA LYS A 57 -5.06 -6.30 -19.48
C LYS A 57 -5.93 -5.14 -18.99
N MET A 58 -7.22 -5.17 -19.25
CA MET A 58 -8.14 -4.17 -18.71
C MET A 58 -8.27 -4.35 -17.19
N PRO A 59 -8.23 -3.27 -16.39
CA PRO A 59 -8.29 -3.35 -14.93
C PRO A 59 -9.74 -3.49 -14.43
N THR A 60 -10.43 -4.54 -14.88
CA THR A 60 -11.74 -4.94 -14.35
C THR A 60 -11.58 -5.63 -13.00
N LYS A 61 -12.65 -5.70 -12.20
CA LYS A 61 -12.63 -6.37 -10.89
C LYS A 61 -12.09 -7.79 -10.99
N GLU A 62 -12.60 -8.55 -11.97
CA GLU A 62 -12.17 -9.93 -12.23
C GLU A 62 -10.68 -10.01 -12.56
N ASN A 63 -10.18 -9.16 -13.46
CA ASN A 63 -8.77 -9.18 -13.87
C ASN A 63 -7.83 -8.76 -12.73
N ILE A 64 -8.24 -7.78 -11.90
CA ILE A 64 -7.47 -7.36 -10.73
C ILE A 64 -7.38 -8.50 -9.71
N LEU A 65 -8.50 -9.13 -9.35
CA LEU A 65 -8.51 -10.27 -8.42
C LEU A 65 -7.67 -11.43 -8.95
N ARG A 66 -7.76 -11.74 -10.25
CA ARG A 66 -6.92 -12.76 -10.89
C ARG A 66 -5.43 -12.41 -10.78
N ALA A 67 -5.07 -11.14 -10.96
CA ALA A 67 -3.68 -10.69 -10.86
C ALA A 67 -3.16 -10.79 -9.40
N MET A 68 -3.99 -10.44 -8.42
CA MET A 68 -3.67 -10.62 -6.99
C MET A 68 -3.43 -12.09 -6.64
N HIS A 69 -4.32 -13.00 -7.07
CA HIS A 69 -4.14 -14.44 -6.87
C HIS A 69 -2.88 -14.96 -7.57
N TRP A 70 -2.61 -14.52 -8.80
CA TRP A 70 -1.41 -14.92 -9.53
C TRP A 70 -0.13 -14.44 -8.84
N LEU A 71 -0.13 -13.23 -8.26
CA LEU A 71 1.02 -12.63 -7.61
C LEU A 71 1.53 -13.52 -6.47
N VAL A 72 0.63 -14.00 -5.63
CA VAL A 72 0.96 -14.82 -4.45
C VAL A 72 0.98 -16.33 -4.72
N LYS A 73 0.57 -16.76 -5.92
CA LYS A 73 0.46 -18.18 -6.25
C LYS A 73 1.81 -18.89 -6.12
N ASP A 74 1.81 -19.95 -5.32
CA ASP A 74 2.98 -20.81 -5.05
C ASP A 74 4.19 -20.04 -4.48
N ALA A 75 3.94 -18.91 -3.81
CA ALA A 75 4.98 -18.11 -3.17
C ALA A 75 5.72 -18.93 -2.10
N LYS A 76 7.04 -18.75 -2.04
CA LYS A 76 7.94 -19.46 -1.13
C LYS A 76 8.71 -18.49 -0.24
N PRO A 77 9.28 -18.96 0.87
CA PRO A 77 10.20 -18.16 1.67
C PRO A 77 11.30 -17.55 0.81
N ASN A 78 11.59 -16.27 1.05
CA ASN A 78 12.51 -15.39 0.34
C ASN A 78 12.06 -14.87 -1.02
N ASP A 79 10.92 -15.30 -1.59
CA ASP A 79 10.38 -14.69 -2.81
C ASP A 79 10.06 -13.20 -2.58
N SER A 80 10.19 -12.39 -3.63
CA SER A 80 9.93 -10.95 -3.59
C SER A 80 8.78 -10.59 -4.50
N LEU A 81 7.66 -10.19 -3.88
CA LEU A 81 6.43 -9.83 -4.55
C LEU A 81 6.24 -8.32 -4.45
N PHE A 82 5.76 -7.72 -5.53
CA PHE A 82 5.45 -6.30 -5.56
C PHE A 82 4.01 -6.08 -6.06
N PHE A 83 3.23 -5.31 -5.32
CA PHE A 83 1.90 -4.89 -5.72
C PHE A 83 1.87 -3.37 -5.86
N HIS A 84 1.33 -2.87 -6.97
CA HIS A 84 1.15 -1.44 -7.17
C HIS A 84 -0.25 -1.15 -7.68
N PHE A 85 -0.91 -0.19 -7.06
CA PHE A 85 -2.20 0.32 -7.51
C PHE A 85 -2.16 1.85 -7.55
N SER A 86 -2.52 2.42 -8.69
CA SER A 86 -2.80 3.86 -8.86
C SER A 86 -4.19 4.02 -9.47
N GLY A 87 -5.06 4.78 -8.81
CA GLY A 87 -6.46 4.96 -9.19
C GLY A 87 -7.32 5.51 -8.05
N HIS A 88 -8.64 5.53 -8.23
CA HIS A 88 -9.58 5.90 -7.17
C HIS A 88 -9.62 4.87 -6.05
N ALA A 89 -9.68 5.39 -4.82
CA ALA A 89 -9.99 4.67 -3.60
C ALA A 89 -10.98 5.47 -2.76
N GLY A 90 -11.61 4.84 -1.79
CA GLY A 90 -12.56 5.47 -0.87
C GLY A 90 -12.91 4.51 0.26
N GLN A 91 -14.04 4.77 0.92
CA GLN A 91 -14.46 4.01 2.09
C GLN A 91 -15.86 3.42 1.88
N THR A 92 -16.11 2.21 2.40
CA THR A 92 -17.44 1.60 2.53
C THR A 92 -17.72 1.29 4.00
N LYS A 93 -18.98 1.03 4.34
CA LYS A 93 -19.32 0.71 5.73
C LYS A 93 -18.79 -0.68 6.12
N ASP A 94 -18.01 -0.73 7.18
CA ASP A 94 -17.48 -1.97 7.78
C ASP A 94 -18.64 -2.87 8.25
N GLN A 95 -18.51 -4.16 7.95
CA GLN A 95 -19.48 -5.19 8.31
C GLN A 95 -18.98 -6.18 9.37
N ASP A 96 -17.68 -6.24 9.67
CA ASP A 96 -17.08 -7.21 10.58
C ASP A 96 -16.55 -6.59 11.88
N GLY A 97 -16.39 -5.26 11.92
CA GLY A 97 -16.10 -4.47 13.11
C GLY A 97 -14.62 -4.42 13.48
N ASP A 98 -13.71 -4.69 12.54
CA ASP A 98 -12.27 -4.65 12.78
C ASP A 98 -11.63 -3.26 12.58
N GLU A 99 -12.32 -2.37 11.86
CA GLU A 99 -11.97 -0.97 11.63
C GLU A 99 -12.41 -0.09 12.82
N ALA A 100 -11.50 0.72 13.36
CA ALA A 100 -11.77 1.53 14.56
C ALA A 100 -12.72 2.70 14.29
N ASP A 101 -12.83 3.16 13.05
CA ASP A 101 -13.75 4.20 12.61
C ASP A 101 -15.05 3.64 11.98
N GLY A 102 -15.12 2.31 11.79
CA GLY A 102 -16.25 1.60 11.23
C GLY A 102 -16.40 1.69 9.71
N TYR A 103 -15.31 1.92 8.98
CA TYR A 103 -15.29 1.93 7.52
C TYR A 103 -14.12 1.15 6.93
N ASP A 104 -14.40 0.24 5.99
CA ASP A 104 -13.37 -0.45 5.20
C ASP A 104 -12.87 0.46 4.07
N GLU A 105 -11.58 0.41 3.77
CA GLU A 105 -11.02 1.06 2.59
C GLU A 105 -11.24 0.21 1.33
N VAL A 106 -11.51 0.88 0.22
CA VAL A 106 -11.85 0.21 -1.04
C VAL A 106 -11.07 0.79 -2.20
N ILE A 107 -10.72 -0.07 -3.15
CA ILE A 107 -10.25 0.36 -4.47
C ILE A 107 -11.36 0.16 -5.51
N TYR A 108 -11.39 1.05 -6.50
CA TYR A 108 -12.40 0.99 -7.57
C TYR A 108 -11.81 0.37 -8.84
N PRO A 109 -12.26 -0.82 -9.27
CA PRO A 109 -11.94 -1.33 -10.60
C PRO A 109 -12.58 -0.49 -11.71
N LEU A 110 -12.16 -0.64 -12.96
CA LEU A 110 -12.74 0.14 -14.06
C LEU A 110 -14.27 -0.05 -14.18
N ASP A 111 -14.75 -1.25 -13.92
CA ASP A 111 -16.15 -1.68 -14.01
C ASP A 111 -16.89 -1.65 -12.66
N PHE A 112 -16.41 -0.86 -11.69
CA PHE A 112 -16.96 -0.85 -10.32
C PHE A 112 -18.47 -0.56 -10.22
N GLU A 113 -19.05 0.20 -11.16
CA GLU A 113 -20.50 0.45 -11.19
C GLU A 113 -21.33 -0.81 -11.40
N ARG A 114 -20.76 -1.80 -12.09
CA ARG A 114 -21.42 -3.08 -12.41
C ARG A 114 -20.97 -4.21 -11.49
N SER A 115 -19.67 -4.24 -11.18
CA SER A 115 -19.01 -5.36 -10.48
C SER A 115 -18.73 -5.05 -9.00
N GLY A 116 -18.97 -3.81 -8.57
CA GLY A 116 -18.63 -3.32 -7.23
C GLY A 116 -17.14 -2.97 -7.08
N HIS A 117 -16.79 -2.42 -5.92
CA HIS A 117 -15.41 -2.16 -5.50
C HIS A 117 -14.75 -3.43 -4.93
N ILE A 118 -13.46 -3.35 -4.59
CA ILE A 118 -12.70 -4.38 -3.86
C ILE A 118 -12.33 -3.79 -2.50
N VAL A 119 -12.73 -4.47 -1.43
CA VAL A 119 -12.43 -4.10 -0.03
C VAL A 119 -11.01 -4.56 0.35
N ASP A 120 -10.37 -3.84 1.25
CA ASP A 120 -9.09 -4.20 1.89
C ASP A 120 -9.09 -5.60 2.51
N ASP A 121 -10.21 -6.03 3.09
CA ASP A 121 -10.45 -7.39 3.55
C ASP A 121 -10.13 -8.47 2.51
N ASP A 122 -10.68 -8.30 1.31
CA ASP A 122 -10.45 -9.22 0.20
C ASP A 122 -8.98 -9.18 -0.21
N MET A 123 -8.38 -7.99 -0.24
CA MET A 123 -6.97 -7.82 -0.57
C MET A 123 -6.06 -8.46 0.47
N HIS A 124 -6.38 -8.35 1.75
CA HIS A 124 -5.66 -8.98 2.86
C HIS A 124 -5.78 -10.51 2.78
N ALA A 125 -7.00 -11.02 2.61
CA ALA A 125 -7.29 -12.44 2.50
C ALA A 125 -6.58 -13.09 1.30
N ILE A 126 -6.48 -12.37 0.18
CA ILE A 126 -5.83 -12.86 -1.04
C ILE A 126 -4.31 -12.70 -0.97
N MET A 127 -3.80 -11.52 -0.58
CA MET A 127 -2.39 -11.18 -0.78
C MET A 127 -1.52 -11.30 0.47
N VAL A 128 -2.09 -11.28 1.67
CA VAL A 128 -1.33 -11.30 2.94
C VAL A 128 -1.41 -12.67 3.60
N LYS A 129 -2.63 -13.13 3.86
CA LYS A 129 -2.91 -14.36 4.62
C LYS A 129 -2.26 -15.63 4.05
N PRO A 130 -2.17 -15.84 2.73
CA PRO A 130 -1.59 -17.08 2.18
C PRO A 130 -0.06 -17.11 2.14
N LEU A 131 0.62 -15.98 2.40
CA LEU A 131 2.07 -15.90 2.22
C LEU A 131 2.82 -16.66 3.32
N PRO A 132 3.85 -17.46 2.97
CA PRO A 132 4.64 -18.18 3.96
C PRO A 132 5.62 -17.25 4.70
N PRO A 133 6.09 -17.65 5.89
CA PRO A 133 7.11 -16.91 6.61
C PRO A 133 8.35 -16.63 5.75
N GLY A 134 8.83 -15.38 5.81
CA GLY A 134 10.00 -14.93 5.04
C GLY A 134 9.73 -14.65 3.55
N CYS A 135 8.52 -14.85 3.04
CA CYS A 135 8.12 -14.26 1.76
C CYS A 135 7.93 -12.76 1.92
N ARG A 136 8.42 -11.96 0.96
CA ARG A 136 8.30 -10.51 0.95
C ARG A 136 7.18 -10.07 0.02
N LEU A 137 6.26 -9.23 0.50
CA LEU A 137 5.33 -8.45 -0.32
C LEU A 137 5.51 -6.96 -0.03
N THR A 138 5.89 -6.18 -1.06
CA THR A 138 5.88 -4.71 -0.99
C THR A 138 4.70 -4.18 -1.78
N ALA A 139 3.77 -3.50 -1.13
CA ALA A 139 2.59 -2.90 -1.73
C ALA A 139 2.71 -1.37 -1.77
N ILE A 140 2.43 -0.75 -2.91
CA ILE A 140 2.35 0.70 -3.07
C ILE A 140 0.93 1.06 -3.51
N PHE A 141 0.27 1.92 -2.73
CA PHE A 141 -1.03 2.47 -3.06
C PHE A 141 -0.91 3.97 -3.32
N ASP A 142 -1.22 4.37 -4.55
CA ASP A 142 -1.20 5.75 -5.02
C ASP A 142 -2.64 6.22 -5.27
N SER A 143 -3.39 6.38 -4.18
CA SER A 143 -4.78 6.83 -4.18
C SER A 143 -5.02 7.81 -3.04
N SER A 144 -6.09 8.62 -3.19
CA SER A 144 -6.59 9.42 -2.06
C SER A 144 -7.39 8.46 -1.17
N HIS A 145 -7.09 8.38 0.13
CA HIS A 145 -7.70 7.40 1.08
C HIS A 145 -7.12 5.98 0.98
N SER A 146 -5.86 5.83 1.36
CA SER A 146 -5.11 4.56 1.28
C SER A 146 -4.36 4.22 2.56
N GLY A 147 -4.77 4.82 3.69
CA GLY A 147 -4.02 4.76 4.95
C GLY A 147 -3.97 3.37 5.57
N SER A 148 -5.03 2.59 5.40
CA SER A 148 -5.20 1.24 5.97
C SER A 148 -5.25 0.11 4.93
N LEU A 149 -5.14 0.38 3.62
CA LEU A 149 -5.21 -0.68 2.59
C LEU A 149 -4.25 -1.86 2.93
N LEU A 150 -4.83 -3.07 3.01
CA LEU A 150 -4.28 -4.37 3.47
C LEU A 150 -4.34 -4.65 4.99
N ASP A 151 -5.00 -3.82 5.78
CA ASP A 151 -5.27 -3.99 7.22
C ASP A 151 -4.03 -4.33 8.06
N LEU A 152 -2.89 -3.76 7.67
CA LEU A 152 -1.62 -4.10 8.30
C LEU A 152 -1.54 -3.47 9.70
N PRO A 153 -1.29 -4.27 10.75
CA PRO A 153 -1.48 -3.83 12.14
C PRO A 153 -0.41 -2.87 12.67
N TYR A 154 0.74 -2.71 12.00
CA TYR A 154 1.83 -1.85 12.45
C TYR A 154 2.07 -0.69 11.50
N THR A 155 1.74 0.54 11.92
CA THR A 155 1.97 1.75 11.12
C THR A 155 3.18 2.54 11.62
N TYR A 156 4.06 2.99 10.72
CA TYR A 156 5.26 3.76 11.01
C TYR A 156 5.19 5.17 10.39
N SER A 157 5.67 6.15 11.15
CA SER A 157 5.86 7.52 10.66
C SER A 157 7.32 7.82 10.30
N THR A 158 7.59 8.99 9.73
CA THR A 158 8.96 9.47 9.43
C THR A 158 9.86 9.69 10.66
N ARG A 159 9.40 9.36 11.86
CA ARG A 159 10.22 9.31 13.08
C ARG A 159 10.56 7.87 13.51
N GLY A 160 10.15 6.87 12.73
CA GLY A 160 10.34 5.44 13.05
C GLY A 160 9.44 4.93 14.19
N ILE A 161 8.50 5.75 14.66
CA ILE A 161 7.60 5.42 15.77
C ILE A 161 6.36 4.73 15.22
N ILE A 162 5.96 3.62 15.85
CA ILE A 162 4.69 2.95 15.63
C ILE A 162 3.57 3.93 16.02
N LYS A 163 2.75 4.36 15.07
CA LYS A 163 1.48 5.01 15.37
C LYS A 163 0.55 3.95 15.93
N GLN A 164 0.17 4.07 17.20
CA GLN A 164 -1.04 3.41 17.67
C GLN A 164 -2.21 4.03 16.90
N PRO A 165 -3.23 3.25 16.50
CA PRO A 165 -4.41 3.82 15.86
C PRO A 165 -5.00 4.87 16.80
N ASP A 166 -5.31 6.04 16.24
CA ASP A 166 -5.86 7.19 16.96
C ASP A 166 -7.26 6.85 17.49
N SER A 167 -7.35 6.09 18.58
CA SER A 167 -8.47 6.26 19.50
C SER A 167 -8.32 7.66 20.08
N GLY A 168 -9.20 8.57 19.64
CA GLY A 168 -9.07 10.01 19.81
C GLY A 168 -8.55 10.48 21.17
N GLN A 169 -7.86 11.62 21.11
CA GLN A 169 -7.21 12.39 22.18
C GLN A 169 -5.77 11.97 22.49
N GLY A 170 -4.86 12.77 21.93
CA GLY A 170 -3.42 12.61 22.05
C GLY A 170 -2.93 12.49 23.48
N VAL A 171 -2.01 11.55 23.68
CA VAL A 171 -1.11 11.55 24.83
C VAL A 171 0.26 11.08 24.37
N ASN A 172 1.23 11.99 24.35
CA ASN A 172 2.65 11.66 24.28
C ASN A 172 2.99 10.74 25.46
N ARG A 173 3.32 9.46 25.22
CA ARG A 173 4.10 8.67 26.19
C ARG A 173 5.24 7.97 25.48
N ALA A 174 6.42 8.55 25.67
CA ALA A 174 7.70 7.92 25.44
C ALA A 174 7.72 6.54 26.11
N ILE A 175 8.15 5.54 25.34
CA ILE A 175 8.34 4.16 25.79
C ILE A 175 9.40 4.18 26.89
N ARG A 176 8.97 3.94 28.13
CA ARG A 176 9.85 3.52 29.21
C ARG A 176 9.25 2.30 29.89
N ASN A 177 10.05 1.23 29.88
CA ASN A 177 9.98 -0.01 30.65
C ASN A 177 9.17 -1.17 30.05
N LEU A 178 9.92 -2.07 29.39
CA LEU A 178 9.69 -3.52 29.46
C LEU A 178 9.66 -3.93 30.93
N GLY A 179 8.53 -4.41 31.43
CA GLY A 179 8.44 -5.01 32.76
C GLY A 179 7.27 -4.51 33.60
N SER A 180 6.03 -4.65 33.10
CA SER A 180 4.85 -4.91 33.93
C SER A 180 3.64 -5.09 33.02
N MET A 181 3.34 -6.33 32.63
CA MET A 181 2.02 -6.69 32.13
C MET A 181 1.54 -7.92 32.89
N PHE A 182 1.03 -7.67 34.09
CA PHE A 182 0.11 -8.57 34.77
C PHE A 182 -1.08 -7.74 35.27
N LYS A 183 -2.28 -8.27 34.98
CA LYS A 183 -3.64 -7.83 35.36
C LYS A 183 -4.22 -6.63 34.61
N THR A 184 -5.17 -6.92 33.72
CA THR A 184 -6.59 -6.62 33.99
C THR A 184 -7.46 -7.60 33.18
N VAL A 185 -8.30 -8.34 33.89
CA VAL A 185 -9.34 -9.24 33.38
C VAL A 185 -10.60 -8.41 33.20
N THR A 186 -10.90 -8.00 31.98
CA THR A 186 -12.23 -7.56 31.50
C THR A 186 -12.28 -7.91 30.01
N GLY A 187 -13.21 -8.78 29.62
CA GLY A 187 -13.31 -9.41 28.30
C GLY A 187 -13.75 -8.49 27.15
N GLN A 188 -13.13 -7.31 27.02
CA GLN A 188 -13.22 -6.48 25.83
C GLN A 188 -11.80 -6.28 25.29
N THR A 189 -11.45 -7.07 24.27
CA THR A 189 -10.24 -6.86 23.46
C THR A 189 -10.40 -5.51 22.77
N THR A 190 -9.40 -4.63 22.85
CA THR A 190 -9.41 -3.37 22.11
C THR A 190 -9.37 -3.66 20.59
N PRO A 191 -9.97 -2.83 19.72
CA PRO A 191 -9.90 -3.00 18.27
C PRO A 191 -8.46 -3.20 17.76
N HIS A 192 -7.50 -2.49 18.37
CA HIS A 192 -6.08 -2.66 18.07
C HIS A 192 -5.51 -4.04 18.41
N ALA A 193 -5.88 -4.61 19.56
CA ALA A 193 -5.45 -5.96 19.94
C ALA A 193 -6.12 -7.03 19.08
N TYR A 194 -7.37 -6.78 18.65
CA TYR A 194 -8.08 -7.62 17.70
C TYR A 194 -7.41 -7.60 16.32
N ALA A 195 -7.14 -6.43 15.75
CA ALA A 195 -6.43 -6.28 14.47
C ALA A 195 -5.04 -6.94 14.47
N ILE A 196 -4.27 -6.82 15.55
CA ILE A 196 -3.00 -7.57 15.67
C ILE A 196 -3.25 -9.08 15.67
N GLN A 197 -4.30 -9.56 16.33
CA GLN A 197 -4.62 -10.98 16.41
C GLN A 197 -5.13 -11.55 15.08
N THR A 198 -5.86 -10.77 14.30
CA THR A 198 -6.52 -11.21 13.06
C THR A 198 -5.72 -10.91 11.79
N ARG A 199 -4.94 -9.82 11.77
CA ARG A 199 -4.25 -9.31 10.57
C ARG A 199 -2.73 -9.38 10.63
N ALA A 200 -2.11 -9.78 11.75
CA ALA A 200 -0.67 -10.03 11.75
C ALA A 200 -0.33 -11.26 10.89
N SER A 201 0.81 -11.20 10.21
CA SER A 201 1.30 -12.30 9.38
C SER A 201 2.79 -12.56 9.64
N PRO A 202 3.24 -13.83 9.65
CA PRO A 202 4.66 -14.16 9.72
C PRO A 202 5.40 -13.90 8.40
N ALA A 203 4.66 -13.65 7.30
CA ALA A 203 5.23 -13.13 6.06
C ALA A 203 5.61 -11.66 6.23
N ASP A 204 6.58 -11.21 5.46
CA ASP A 204 7.11 -9.86 5.52
C ASP A 204 6.34 -8.99 4.52
N VAL A 205 5.27 -8.34 4.99
CA VAL A 205 4.40 -7.52 4.14
C VAL A 205 4.55 -6.07 4.54
N ILE A 206 4.90 -5.23 3.58
CA ILE A 206 5.10 -3.79 3.77
C ILE A 206 4.20 -3.05 2.79
N SER A 207 3.37 -2.15 3.31
CA SER A 207 2.54 -1.24 2.52
C SER A 207 3.07 0.18 2.64
N LEU A 208 3.08 0.92 1.54
CA LEU A 208 3.49 2.31 1.45
C LEU A 208 2.39 3.10 0.76
N SER A 209 1.93 4.16 1.41
CA SER A 209 0.84 4.98 0.90
C SER A 209 1.00 6.46 1.26
N SER A 210 0.26 7.33 0.57
CA SER A 210 0.24 8.76 0.86
C SER A 210 -1.13 9.21 1.36
N CYS A 211 -1.20 9.68 2.60
CA CYS A 211 -2.45 10.22 3.15
C CYS A 211 -2.50 11.75 2.95
N LYS A 212 -3.64 12.25 2.49
CA LYS A 212 -3.98 13.68 2.52
C LYS A 212 -4.42 14.04 3.95
N ASP A 213 -3.88 15.12 4.53
CA ASP A 213 -4.53 15.78 5.66
C ASP A 213 -5.81 16.45 5.15
N SER A 214 -6.95 15.74 5.26
CA SER A 214 -8.39 16.13 5.20
C SER A 214 -8.94 17.32 4.36
N GLN A 215 -8.16 18.15 3.65
CA GLN A 215 -8.68 19.42 3.09
C GLN A 215 -8.20 19.81 1.67
N ALA A 216 -7.59 18.94 0.87
CA ALA A 216 -7.22 19.31 -0.52
C ALA A 216 -7.42 18.19 -1.54
N SER A 217 -8.47 18.30 -2.35
CA SER A 217 -8.74 17.48 -3.54
C SER A 217 -8.35 18.25 -4.80
N GLY A 218 -7.11 18.07 -5.26
CA GLY A 218 -6.68 18.52 -6.57
C GLY A 218 -5.72 17.51 -7.16
N ASP A 219 -5.91 17.20 -8.45
CA ASP A 219 -4.96 16.40 -9.21
C ASP A 219 -3.61 17.11 -9.22
N VAL A 220 -2.59 16.34 -8.89
CA VAL A 220 -1.25 16.85 -8.87
C VAL A 220 -0.63 16.70 -10.25
N VAL A 221 -0.32 17.84 -10.87
CA VAL A 221 0.42 17.90 -12.13
C VAL A 221 1.91 18.08 -11.84
N VAL A 222 2.73 17.08 -12.15
CA VAL A 222 4.20 17.16 -12.13
C VAL A 222 4.70 17.25 -13.58
N ALA A 223 5.49 18.28 -13.90
CA ALA A 223 6.09 18.46 -15.23
C ALA A 223 5.08 18.41 -16.40
N GLY A 224 3.86 18.89 -16.18
CA GLY A 224 2.79 18.92 -17.19
C GLY A 224 1.97 17.63 -17.31
N ARG A 225 2.19 16.62 -16.45
CA ARG A 225 1.40 15.38 -16.41
C ARG A 225 0.80 15.18 -15.01
N ALA A 226 -0.45 14.73 -14.92
CA ALA A 226 -0.96 14.24 -13.64
C ALA A 226 -0.13 13.01 -13.24
N THR A 227 0.25 12.86 -11.99
CA THR A 227 1.10 11.75 -11.53
C THR A 227 0.75 11.44 -10.09
N GLY A 228 0.66 10.15 -9.77
CA GLY A 228 0.54 9.67 -8.42
C GLY A 228 1.72 10.14 -7.57
N LEU A 229 1.40 10.73 -6.43
CA LEU A 229 2.39 11.41 -5.60
C LEU A 229 3.34 10.42 -4.92
N MET A 230 2.82 9.26 -4.53
CA MET A 230 3.60 8.27 -3.81
C MET A 230 4.61 7.57 -4.72
N SER A 231 4.16 7.09 -5.88
CA SER A 231 5.00 6.45 -6.89
C SER A 231 6.05 7.42 -7.45
N TYR A 232 5.68 8.67 -7.72
CA TYR A 232 6.62 9.71 -8.14
C TYR A 232 7.71 9.92 -7.10
N ALA A 233 7.34 10.17 -5.84
CA ALA A 233 8.30 10.45 -4.78
C ALA A 233 9.19 9.24 -4.50
N LEU A 234 8.63 8.03 -4.49
CA LEU A 234 9.36 6.78 -4.35
C LEU A 234 10.45 6.65 -5.43
N ILE A 235 10.08 6.82 -6.71
CA ILE A 235 11.01 6.70 -7.84
C ILE A 235 12.11 7.77 -7.75
N GLN A 236 11.77 9.01 -7.40
CA GLN A 236 12.75 10.09 -7.25
C GLN A 236 13.79 9.76 -6.18
N VAL A 237 13.36 9.32 -5.00
CA VAL A 237 14.27 8.98 -3.89
C VAL A 237 15.14 7.80 -4.24
N LEU A 238 14.56 6.76 -4.84
CA LEU A 238 15.32 5.60 -5.29
C LEU A 238 16.35 6.05 -6.33
N ASN A 239 16.00 6.84 -7.34
CA ASN A 239 16.97 7.32 -8.34
C ASN A 239 18.14 8.13 -7.76
N GLN A 240 17.95 8.76 -6.60
CA GLN A 240 19.00 9.52 -5.91
C GLN A 240 19.83 8.68 -4.93
N ARG A 241 19.30 7.57 -4.41
CA ARG A 241 19.93 6.73 -3.40
C ARG A 241 19.90 5.27 -3.82
N SER A 242 21.04 4.63 -4.03
CA SER A 242 21.10 3.24 -4.51
C SER A 242 20.45 2.23 -3.55
N TYR A 243 20.70 2.38 -2.24
CA TYR A 243 20.26 1.43 -1.20
C TYR A 243 19.81 2.16 0.06
N PRO A 244 18.68 2.88 0.03
CA PRO A 244 18.18 3.57 1.21
C PRO A 244 17.65 2.55 2.23
N THR A 245 17.74 2.88 3.52
CA THR A 245 16.94 2.19 4.54
C THR A 245 15.46 2.55 4.39
N TYR A 246 14.55 1.79 5.02
CA TYR A 246 13.12 2.19 5.06
C TYR A 246 12.92 3.58 5.67
N GLN A 247 13.70 3.91 6.70
CA GLN A 247 13.68 5.20 7.36
C GLN A 247 14.15 6.33 6.43
N GLU A 248 15.25 6.10 5.71
CA GLU A 248 15.75 7.07 4.72
C GLU A 248 14.80 7.23 3.54
N LEU A 249 14.20 6.13 3.09
CA LEU A 249 13.20 6.13 2.02
C LEU A 249 11.98 6.96 2.42
N LEU A 250 11.41 6.71 3.60
CA LEU A 250 10.28 7.47 4.13
C LEU A 250 10.58 8.96 4.31
N ASN A 251 11.77 9.28 4.83
CA ASN A 251 12.20 10.66 5.00
C ASN A 251 12.38 11.34 3.64
N GLY A 252 13.04 10.68 2.68
CA GLY A 252 13.21 11.20 1.33
C GLY A 252 11.88 11.41 0.62
N ILE A 253 10.93 10.46 0.74
CA ILE A 253 9.60 10.58 0.15
C ILE A 253 8.90 11.80 0.75
N ARG A 254 8.95 11.94 2.08
CA ARG A 254 8.38 13.11 2.77
C ARG A 254 8.99 14.42 2.30
N ASP A 255 10.29 14.48 2.07
CA ASP A 255 10.96 15.68 1.60
C ASP A 255 10.53 16.04 0.17
N VAL A 256 10.42 15.05 -0.72
CA VAL A 256 9.90 15.25 -2.09
C VAL A 256 8.45 15.74 -2.05
N LEU A 257 7.60 15.11 -1.22
CA LEU A 257 6.21 15.49 -1.08
C LEU A 257 6.06 16.89 -0.46
N LYS A 258 6.74 17.20 0.64
CA LYS A 258 6.65 18.51 1.32
C LYS A 258 7.05 19.67 0.41
N ASN A 259 8.08 19.49 -0.40
CA ASN A 259 8.60 20.55 -1.27
C ASN A 259 7.64 20.92 -2.40
N LYS A 260 6.75 20.01 -2.79
CA LYS A 260 5.81 20.24 -3.91
C LYS A 260 4.33 20.25 -3.48
N TYR A 261 3.98 19.56 -2.40
CA TYR A 261 2.61 19.23 -1.96
C TYR A 261 2.54 19.19 -0.43
N SER A 262 2.28 20.34 0.19
CA SER A 262 2.46 20.58 1.63
C SER A 262 1.64 19.69 2.58
N ASN A 263 0.58 19.03 2.08
CA ASN A 263 -0.43 18.38 2.91
C ASN A 263 -0.44 16.85 2.80
N GLN A 264 0.50 16.25 2.07
CA GLN A 264 0.64 14.80 2.00
C GLN A 264 1.72 14.29 2.96
N LYS A 265 1.39 13.22 3.67
CA LYS A 265 2.33 12.52 4.55
C LYS A 265 2.47 11.07 4.09
N PRO A 266 3.69 10.58 3.84
CA PRO A 266 3.88 9.17 3.58
C PRO A 266 3.64 8.37 4.85
N GLN A 267 3.04 7.20 4.65
CA GLN A 267 2.79 6.21 5.69
C GLN A 267 3.39 4.89 5.25
N LEU A 268 3.98 4.17 6.19
CA LEU A 268 4.41 2.79 6.01
C LEU A 268 3.62 1.94 6.98
N SER A 269 3.09 0.82 6.51
CA SER A 269 2.46 -0.19 7.36
C SER A 269 3.12 -1.55 7.15
N SER A 270 3.08 -2.42 8.15
CA SER A 270 3.74 -3.73 8.14
C SER A 270 2.89 -4.81 8.82
N SER A 271 3.02 -6.06 8.36
CA SER A 271 2.38 -7.25 8.95
C SER A 271 2.93 -7.65 10.31
N HIS A 272 4.18 -7.29 10.59
CA HIS A 272 4.87 -7.54 11.86
C HIS A 272 5.76 -6.35 12.24
N PRO A 273 6.23 -6.26 13.51
CA PRO A 273 7.20 -5.23 13.88
C PRO A 273 8.46 -5.35 13.02
N MET A 274 8.91 -4.22 12.48
CA MET A 274 10.13 -4.11 11.68
C MET A 274 11.08 -3.03 12.22
N ASP A 275 12.39 -3.24 12.03
CA ASP A 275 13.40 -2.20 12.20
C ASP A 275 13.47 -1.37 10.92
N THR A 276 13.10 -0.08 10.99
CA THR A 276 13.10 0.81 9.83
C THR A 276 14.51 1.18 9.34
N ASN A 277 15.57 0.82 10.07
CA ASN A 277 16.96 1.05 9.65
C ASN A 277 17.50 -0.05 8.71
N ILE A 278 16.75 -1.10 8.43
CA ILE A 278 17.14 -2.09 7.42
C ILE A 278 16.97 -1.52 6.00
N LEU A 279 17.72 -2.09 5.05
CA LEU A 279 17.67 -1.69 3.64
C LEU A 279 16.29 -1.96 3.02
N PHE A 280 15.80 -1.03 2.22
CA PHE A 280 14.66 -1.26 1.35
C PHE A 280 15.00 -2.33 0.33
N ILE A 281 14.15 -3.36 0.24
CA ILE A 281 14.24 -4.40 -0.78
C ILE A 281 12.93 -4.49 -1.56
N ALA A 282 13.08 -4.74 -2.87
CA ALA A 282 12.01 -5.05 -3.80
C ALA A 282 12.43 -6.21 -4.69
#